data_AF-A0A9D3M425-F1
#
_entry.id   AF-A0A9D3M425-F1
#
_cell.length_a   1.000
_cell.length_b   1.000
_cell.length_c   1.000
_cell.angle_alpha   90.00
_cell.angle_beta   90.00
_cell.angle_gamma   90.00
#
_symmetry.space_group_name_H-M   'P 1'
#
loop_
_entity.id
_entity.type
_entity.pdbx_description
1 polymer ?
#
loop_
_entity_poly.entity_id
_entity_poly.type
_entity_poly.pdbx_seq_one_letter_code
_entity_poly.pdbx_strand_id
1 'polypeptide(L)'
;MLPTKVPDRAVECEPWMKAEKGRCVCKLPYECSLSLGVCATDAEKGRTLRLSFCKMQALVCLGQRYVLAENSACQWPSRETASCSSCQPGETCAGETGRCRCKEPTECTEPGALLCVQSGEGAVAVTMSECETGLRRCKGEKVSVVGVTPCQV
;
A
#
# COMPACT_ATOMS: atom_id res chain seq x y z
N MET A 1 -33.38 17.30 -32.07
CA MET A 1 -32.94 17.32 -30.67
C MET A 1 -32.32 15.96 -30.38
N LEU A 2 -31.00 15.88 -30.24
CA LEU A 2 -30.27 14.66 -29.87
C LEU A 2 -29.83 14.82 -28.41
N PRO A 3 -30.06 13.85 -27.52
CA PRO A 3 -29.61 13.97 -26.15
C PRO A 3 -28.08 13.81 -26.12
N THR A 4 -27.39 14.88 -25.72
CA THR A 4 -25.96 14.88 -25.42
C THR A 4 -25.72 13.93 -24.25
N LYS A 5 -25.10 12.77 -24.52
CA LYS A 5 -24.60 11.87 -23.49
C LYS A 5 -23.49 12.62 -22.76
N VAL A 6 -23.80 13.12 -21.56
CA VAL A 6 -22.82 13.75 -20.67
C VAL A 6 -21.70 12.71 -20.45
N PRO A 7 -20.41 13.06 -20.64
CA PRO A 7 -19.34 12.15 -20.32
C PRO A 7 -19.45 11.84 -18.83
N ASP A 8 -19.66 10.57 -18.50
CA ASP A 8 -19.62 10.07 -17.14
C ASP A 8 -18.25 10.48 -16.59
N ARG A 9 -18.21 11.53 -15.75
CA ARG A 9 -16.97 11.93 -15.09
C ARG A 9 -16.62 10.76 -14.20
N ALA A 10 -15.69 9.92 -14.66
CA ALA A 10 -15.22 8.78 -13.90
C ALA A 10 -14.89 9.28 -12.49
N VAL A 11 -15.65 8.81 -11.50
CA VAL A 11 -15.45 9.21 -10.13
C VAL A 11 -14.10 8.63 -9.70
N GLU A 12 -13.13 9.51 -9.51
CA GLU A 12 -11.81 9.12 -9.03
C GLU A 12 -11.91 8.84 -7.53
N CYS A 13 -11.74 7.57 -7.17
CA CYS A 13 -11.84 7.11 -5.81
C CYS A 13 -10.47 6.74 -5.27
N GLU A 14 -10.33 6.79 -3.96
CA GLU A 14 -9.13 6.32 -3.28
C GLU A 14 -8.82 4.84 -3.63
N PRO A 15 -7.56 4.41 -3.57
CA PRO A 15 -7.15 3.05 -3.94
C PRO A 15 -7.89 1.91 -3.23
N TRP A 16 -8.38 2.16 -2.01
CA TRP A 16 -9.18 1.23 -1.18
C TRP A 16 -10.70 1.38 -1.34
N MET A 17 -11.13 2.21 -2.28
CA MET A 17 -12.53 2.42 -2.64
C MET A 17 -12.75 2.01 -4.10
N LYS A 18 -14.03 1.85 -4.48
CA LYS A 18 -14.47 1.60 -5.84
C LYS A 18 -15.63 2.52 -6.19
N ALA A 19 -15.71 2.91 -7.45
CA ALA A 19 -16.85 3.65 -7.96
C ALA A 19 -18.04 2.70 -8.12
N GLU A 20 -19.14 2.97 -7.42
CA GLU A 20 -20.40 2.24 -7.54
C GLU A 20 -21.55 3.24 -7.65
N LYS A 21 -22.28 3.22 -8.77
CA LYS A 21 -23.41 4.14 -9.04
C LYS A 21 -23.04 5.62 -8.89
N GLY A 22 -21.87 6.02 -9.39
CA GLY A 22 -21.42 7.43 -9.37
C GLY A 22 -20.97 7.95 -7.99
N ARG A 23 -20.64 7.06 -7.05
CA ARG A 23 -20.04 7.41 -5.75
C ARG A 23 -18.94 6.44 -5.36
N CYS A 24 -18.02 6.89 -4.50
CA CYS A 24 -17.00 6.00 -3.93
C CYS A 24 -17.58 5.21 -2.76
N VAL A 25 -17.41 3.89 -2.81
CA VAL A 25 -17.75 2.97 -1.72
C VAL A 25 -16.50 2.17 -1.34
N CYS A 26 -16.41 1.75 -0.08
CA CYS A 26 -15.29 0.96 0.39
C CYS A 26 -15.19 -0.36 -0.37
N LYS A 27 -13.98 -0.75 -0.78
CA LYS A 27 -13.71 -2.10 -1.24
C LYS A 27 -13.82 -3.08 -0.07
N LEU A 28 -14.14 -4.33 -0.40
CA LEU A 28 -13.94 -5.44 0.53
C LEU A 28 -12.45 -5.86 0.51
N PRO A 29 -11.90 -6.41 1.61
CA PRO A 29 -10.47 -6.72 1.70
C PRO A 29 -9.95 -7.67 0.61
N TYR A 30 -10.81 -8.54 0.07
CA TYR A 30 -10.45 -9.45 -1.01
C TYR A 30 -10.44 -8.78 -2.40
N GLU A 31 -11.04 -7.60 -2.55
CA GLU A 31 -11.02 -6.80 -3.78
C GLU A 31 -9.76 -5.94 -3.91
N CYS A 32 -8.92 -5.91 -2.87
CA CYS A 32 -7.64 -5.23 -2.90
C CYS A 32 -6.61 -6.00 -3.72
N SER A 33 -6.08 -5.34 -4.75
CA SER A 33 -4.90 -5.77 -5.49
C SER A 33 -3.64 -5.75 -4.61
N LEU A 34 -2.55 -6.34 -5.14
CA LEU A 34 -1.22 -6.29 -4.53
C LEU A 34 -0.85 -4.83 -4.21
N SER A 35 -0.61 -4.57 -2.93
CA SER A 35 -0.31 -3.26 -2.35
C SER A 35 0.74 -3.44 -1.26
N LEU A 36 1.38 -2.34 -0.86
CA LEU A 36 2.51 -2.34 0.07
C LEU A 36 2.09 -2.98 1.38
N GLY A 37 2.86 -3.95 1.87
CA GLY A 37 2.62 -4.49 3.21
C GLY A 37 2.87 -3.42 4.28
N VAL A 38 1.94 -3.29 5.23
CA VAL A 38 2.04 -2.42 6.41
C VAL A 38 1.82 -3.25 7.68
N CYS A 39 2.42 -2.81 8.78
CA CYS A 39 2.12 -3.36 10.09
C CYS A 39 1.01 -2.52 10.72
N ALA A 40 -0.05 -3.17 11.21
CA ALA A 40 -1.18 -2.48 11.80
C ALA A 40 -1.69 -3.22 13.03
N THR A 41 -2.19 -2.45 13.99
CA THR A 41 -2.83 -2.96 15.20
C THR A 41 -4.34 -2.77 15.07
N ASP A 42 -5.09 -3.86 15.21
CA ASP A 42 -6.53 -3.82 15.45
C ASP A 42 -6.74 -3.22 16.85
N ALA A 43 -7.23 -1.99 16.91
CA ALA A 43 -7.37 -1.23 18.15
C ALA A 43 -8.48 -1.80 19.06
N GLU A 44 -9.42 -2.57 18.51
CA GLU A 44 -10.48 -3.20 19.30
C GLU A 44 -9.98 -4.49 19.96
N LYS A 45 -9.17 -5.26 19.24
CA LYS A 45 -8.67 -6.57 19.69
C LYS A 45 -7.27 -6.51 20.29
N GLY A 46 -6.56 -5.39 20.17
CA GLY A 46 -5.16 -5.23 20.56
C GLY A 46 -4.19 -6.10 19.76
N ARG A 47 -4.61 -6.63 18.61
CA ARG A 47 -3.81 -7.58 17.83
C ARG A 47 -3.04 -6.85 16.74
N THR A 48 -1.73 -7.00 16.75
CA THR A 48 -0.86 -6.53 15.67
C THR A 48 -0.74 -7.59 14.59
N LEU A 49 -0.98 -7.21 13.33
CA LEU A 49 -0.83 -8.08 12.19
C LEU A 49 -0.37 -7.32 10.94
N ARG A 50 0.26 -8.08 10.04
CA ARG A 50 0.63 -7.59 8.72
C ARG A 50 -0.59 -7.58 7.81
N LEU A 51 -0.87 -6.43 7.22
CA LEU A 51 -1.91 -6.23 6.21
C LEU A 51 -1.30 -5.60 4.97
N SER A 52 -1.96 -5.70 3.83
CA SER A 52 -1.60 -4.81 2.71
C SER A 52 -2.23 -3.44 2.96
N PHE A 53 -1.61 -2.41 2.39
CA PHE A 53 -2.04 -1.02 2.53
C PHE A 53 -3.52 -0.85 2.15
N CYS A 54 -3.92 -1.36 0.97
CA CYS A 54 -5.31 -1.32 0.53
C CYS A 54 -6.24 -2.05 1.52
N LYS A 55 -5.85 -3.23 2.02
CA LYS A 55 -6.67 -4.01 2.97
C LYS A 55 -6.89 -3.26 4.27
N MET A 56 -5.83 -2.66 4.83
CA MET A 56 -5.94 -1.86 6.05
C MET A 56 -6.92 -0.70 5.83
N GLN A 57 -6.75 0.06 4.75
CA GLN A 57 -7.62 1.21 4.46
C GLN A 57 -9.06 0.81 4.13
N ALA A 58 -9.26 -0.31 3.44
CA ALA A 58 -10.58 -0.86 3.19
C ALA A 58 -11.29 -1.21 4.50
N LEU A 59 -10.59 -1.84 5.45
CA LEU A 59 -11.14 -2.16 6.78
C LEU A 59 -11.49 -0.89 7.56
N VAL A 60 -10.62 0.12 7.54
CA VAL A 60 -10.90 1.43 8.18
C VAL A 60 -12.11 2.10 7.54
N CYS A 61 -12.20 2.11 6.21
CA CYS A 61 -13.34 2.64 5.48
C CYS A 61 -14.65 1.93 5.84
N LEU A 62 -14.60 0.61 6.03
CA LEU A 62 -15.74 -0.22 6.48
C LEU A 62 -16.09 -0.02 7.96
N GLY A 63 -15.40 0.87 8.68
CA GLY A 63 -15.69 1.23 10.07
C GLY A 63 -14.87 0.48 11.11
N GLN A 64 -13.91 -0.37 10.73
CA GLN A 64 -13.01 -1.01 11.68
C GLN A 64 -11.90 -0.06 12.15
N ARG A 65 -11.38 -0.28 13.36
CA ARG A 65 -10.34 0.58 13.93
C ARG A 65 -8.98 -0.07 13.84
N TYR A 66 -8.24 0.26 12.78
CA TYR A 66 -6.84 -0.12 12.62
C TYR A 66 -5.92 1.09 12.72
N VAL A 67 -4.79 0.92 13.41
CA VAL A 67 -3.76 1.95 13.57
C VAL A 67 -2.44 1.43 13.02
N LEU A 68 -1.68 2.29 12.34
CA LEU A 68 -0.34 1.93 11.88
C LEU A 68 0.55 1.62 13.09
N ALA A 69 1.32 0.54 12.97
CA ALA A 69 2.30 0.13 13.96
C ALA A 69 3.70 0.17 13.35
N GLU A 70 4.70 0.20 14.21
CA GLU A 70 6.10 0.12 13.78
C GLU A 70 6.33 -1.13 12.92
N ASN A 71 7.17 -0.97 11.90
CA ASN A 71 7.45 -2.06 10.98
C ASN A 71 8.02 -3.29 11.72
N SER A 72 8.78 -3.07 12.80
CA SER A 72 9.35 -4.12 13.65
C SER A 72 8.32 -4.89 14.50
N ALA A 73 7.10 -4.37 14.66
CA ALA A 73 6.06 -5.03 15.45
C ALA A 73 5.40 -6.21 14.69
N CYS A 74 5.67 -6.35 13.40
CA CYS A 74 5.20 -7.45 12.57
C CYS A 74 6.36 -8.32 12.10
N GLN A 75 6.09 -9.62 11.95
CA GLN A 75 7.00 -10.53 11.26
C GLN A 75 6.80 -10.44 9.74
N TRP A 76 7.90 -10.19 9.02
CA TRP A 76 7.91 -10.11 7.56
C TRP A 76 8.44 -11.42 6.96
N PRO A 77 7.86 -11.90 5.85
CA PRO A 77 8.39 -13.08 5.17
C PRO A 77 9.81 -12.79 4.68
N SER A 78 10.68 -13.79 4.80
CA SER A 78 12.03 -13.68 4.23
C SER A 78 11.93 -13.61 2.71
N ARG A 79 12.72 -12.72 2.11
CA ARG A 79 12.83 -12.57 0.64
C ARG A 79 13.12 -13.91 -0.06
N GLU A 80 13.87 -14.78 0.60
CA GLU A 80 14.30 -16.08 0.06
C GLU A 80 13.14 -17.06 -0.17
N THR A 81 12.00 -16.84 0.48
CA THR A 81 10.81 -17.71 0.39
C THR A 81 9.72 -17.16 -0.52
N ALA A 82 9.85 -15.92 -1.00
CA ALA A 82 8.84 -15.27 -1.81
C ALA A 82 8.87 -15.76 -3.27
N SER A 83 7.80 -16.44 -3.69
CA SER A 83 7.57 -16.75 -5.10
C SER A 83 7.18 -15.49 -5.87
N CYS A 84 7.34 -15.51 -7.19
CA CYS A 84 7.00 -14.36 -8.04
C CYS A 84 5.55 -13.87 -7.93
N SER A 85 4.60 -14.72 -7.53
CA SER A 85 3.21 -14.32 -7.29
C SER A 85 3.01 -13.48 -6.02
N SER A 86 4.05 -13.35 -5.19
CA SER A 86 4.00 -12.68 -3.89
C SER A 86 4.91 -11.46 -3.77
N CYS A 87 5.59 -11.06 -4.85
CA CYS A 87 6.45 -9.88 -4.87
C CYS A 87 5.66 -8.65 -4.42
N GLN A 88 6.25 -7.91 -3.49
CA GLN A 88 5.65 -6.69 -2.96
C GLN A 88 5.90 -5.52 -3.92
N PRO A 89 5.18 -4.40 -3.79
CA PRO A 89 5.60 -3.16 -4.43
C PRO A 89 7.08 -2.85 -4.13
N GLY A 90 7.80 -2.34 -5.12
CA GLY A 90 9.26 -2.18 -5.05
C GLY A 90 10.08 -3.44 -5.35
N GLU A 91 9.42 -4.56 -5.63
CA GLU A 91 10.04 -5.82 -6.04
C GLU A 91 9.56 -6.25 -7.43
N THR A 92 10.34 -7.09 -8.09
CA THR A 92 9.99 -7.69 -9.38
C THR A 92 10.50 -9.11 -9.47
N CYS A 93 9.83 -9.94 -10.26
CA CYS A 93 10.21 -11.33 -10.46
C CYS A 93 11.49 -11.41 -11.29
N ALA A 94 12.54 -12.04 -10.74
CA ALA A 94 13.70 -12.43 -11.50
C ALA A 94 13.40 -13.75 -12.22
N GLY A 95 13.13 -13.68 -13.53
CA GLY A 95 12.71 -14.81 -14.35
C GLY A 95 13.65 -16.03 -14.31
N GLU A 96 14.93 -15.84 -14.01
CA GLU A 96 15.93 -16.91 -13.93
C GLU A 96 15.85 -17.74 -12.64
N THR A 97 15.40 -17.14 -11.53
CA THR A 97 15.40 -17.80 -10.20
C THR A 97 13.99 -18.08 -9.69
N GLY A 98 12.96 -17.49 -10.31
CA GLY A 98 11.58 -17.57 -9.84
C GLY A 98 11.35 -16.85 -8.50
N ARG A 99 12.26 -15.95 -8.12
CA ARG A 99 12.25 -15.21 -6.85
C ARG A 99 12.10 -13.70 -7.06
N CYS A 100 11.66 -13.01 -6.02
CA CYS A 100 11.55 -11.55 -6.03
C CYS A 100 12.92 -10.89 -5.80
N ARG A 101 13.33 -10.02 -6.73
CA ARG A 101 14.46 -9.09 -6.55
C ARG A 101 13.93 -7.68 -6.30
N CYS A 102 14.77 -6.81 -5.76
CA CYS A 102 14.45 -5.39 -5.70
C CYS A 102 14.38 -4.80 -7.11
N LYS A 103 13.42 -3.91 -7.30
CA LYS A 103 13.38 -3.02 -8.45
C LYS A 103 14.54 -2.03 -8.41
N GLU A 104 14.80 -1.38 -9.53
CA GLU A 104 15.50 -0.11 -9.57
C GLU A 104 14.51 1.06 -9.52
N PRO A 105 14.95 2.28 -9.15
CA PRO A 105 14.06 3.45 -9.09
C PRO A 105 13.27 3.68 -10.39
N THR A 106 13.88 3.39 -11.54
CA THR A 106 13.25 3.51 -12.87
C THR A 106 12.19 2.44 -13.15
N GLU A 107 12.15 1.34 -12.41
CA GLU A 107 11.17 0.25 -12.55
C GLU A 107 9.89 0.50 -11.71
N CYS A 108 9.82 1.61 -10.97
CA CYS A 108 8.62 2.07 -10.27
C CYS A 108 7.71 2.91 -11.18
N THR A 109 7.37 2.39 -12.36
CA THR A 109 6.46 3.03 -13.33
C THR A 109 5.01 3.05 -12.85
N GLU A 110 4.62 2.06 -12.05
CA GLU A 110 3.35 2.02 -11.33
C GLU A 110 3.60 2.42 -9.86
N PRO A 111 3.42 3.71 -9.50
CA PRO A 111 3.80 4.20 -8.17
C PRO A 111 2.91 3.61 -7.06
N GLY A 112 1.65 3.29 -7.35
CA GLY A 112 0.66 2.94 -6.34
C GLY A 112 0.21 4.17 -5.55
N ALA A 113 -0.29 3.98 -4.32
CA ALA A 113 -0.70 5.10 -3.47
C ALA A 113 0.50 5.95 -3.01
N LEU A 114 0.24 7.22 -2.71
CA LEU A 114 1.19 8.11 -2.05
C LEU A 114 1.00 8.05 -0.54
N LEU A 115 2.10 7.83 0.17
CA LEU A 115 2.16 7.57 1.60
C LEU A 115 3.08 8.58 2.28
N CYS A 116 2.88 8.79 3.57
CA CYS A 116 3.81 9.55 4.41
C CYS A 116 4.77 8.60 5.11
N VAL A 117 6.06 8.74 4.82
CA VAL A 117 7.09 7.77 5.18
C VAL A 117 8.21 8.45 5.95
N GLN A 118 8.63 7.84 7.05
CA GLN A 118 9.74 8.29 7.86
C GLN A 118 10.91 7.30 7.73
N SER A 119 12.09 7.82 7.40
CA SER A 119 13.32 7.04 7.23
C SER A 119 14.19 7.12 8.48
N GLY A 120 13.89 6.28 9.47
CA GLY A 120 14.59 6.25 10.76
C GLY A 120 14.01 7.20 11.81
N GLU A 121 14.41 6.97 13.06
CA GLU A 121 13.89 7.70 14.22
C GLU A 121 14.30 9.18 14.19
N GLY A 122 13.33 10.09 14.29
CA GLY A 122 13.56 11.54 14.27
C GLY A 122 13.77 12.15 12.88
N ALA A 123 13.76 11.36 11.81
CA ALA A 123 13.81 11.89 10.45
C ALA A 123 12.52 12.63 10.09
N VAL A 124 12.61 13.63 9.21
CA VAL A 124 11.42 14.29 8.66
C VAL A 124 10.66 13.29 7.79
N ALA A 125 9.35 13.17 8.01
CA ALA A 125 8.50 12.34 7.19
C ALA A 125 8.34 12.97 5.80
N VAL A 126 8.44 12.16 4.76
CA VAL A 126 8.38 12.57 3.36
C VAL A 126 7.32 11.79 2.61
N THR A 127 6.67 12.44 1.66
CA THR A 127 5.71 11.77 0.77
C THR A 127 6.47 10.88 -0.20
N MET A 128 6.08 9.61 -0.28
CA MET A 128 6.64 8.61 -1.18
C MET A 128 5.55 7.68 -1.72
N SER A 129 5.76 7.12 -2.91
CA SER A 129 4.84 6.11 -3.45
C SER A 129 4.99 4.75 -2.77
N GLU A 130 3.97 3.88 -2.89
CA GLU A 130 4.03 2.48 -2.44
C GLU A 130 5.23 1.75 -3.05
N CYS A 131 5.50 1.95 -4.34
CA CYS A 131 6.62 1.29 -5.01
C CYS A 131 7.97 1.74 -4.46
N GLU A 132 8.18 3.05 -4.31
CA GLU A 132 9.45 3.57 -3.79
C GLU A 132 9.67 3.19 -2.32
N THR A 133 8.60 3.20 -1.54
CA THR A 133 8.64 2.77 -0.13
C THR A 133 9.03 1.30 -0.02
N GLY A 134 8.38 0.46 -0.83
CA GLY A 134 8.69 -0.96 -0.92
C GLY A 134 10.10 -1.22 -1.42
N LEU A 135 10.60 -0.41 -2.37
CA LEU A 135 11.96 -0.49 -2.90
C LEU A 135 13.00 -0.20 -1.81
N ARG A 136 12.80 0.83 -1.00
CA ARG A 136 13.69 1.15 0.13
C ARG A 136 13.75 0.00 1.14
N ARG A 137 12.58 -0.52 1.55
CA ARG A 137 12.51 -1.71 2.42
C ARG A 137 13.22 -2.89 1.79
N CYS A 138 13.05 -3.05 0.48
CA CYS A 138 13.65 -4.13 -0.27
C CYS A 138 15.18 -4.08 -0.19
N LYS A 139 15.76 -2.89 -0.35
CA LYS A 139 17.20 -2.61 -0.24
C LYS A 139 17.73 -2.63 1.21
N GLY A 140 16.87 -2.93 2.19
CA GLY A 140 17.23 -3.07 3.59
C GLY A 140 17.16 -1.76 4.40
N GLU A 141 16.62 -0.69 3.82
CA GLU A 141 16.42 0.57 4.54
C GLU A 141 15.30 0.41 5.58
N LYS A 142 15.51 1.00 6.76
CA LYS A 142 14.50 1.06 7.83
C LYS A 142 13.54 2.22 7.56
N VAL A 143 12.46 1.94 6.85
CA VAL A 143 11.40 2.91 6.56
C VAL A 143 10.07 2.53 7.23
N SER A 144 9.51 3.47 7.98
CA SER A 144 8.23 3.34 8.66
C SER A 144 7.19 4.18 7.92
N VAL A 145 6.05 3.57 7.60
CA VAL A 145 4.90 4.33 7.08
C VAL A 145 4.21 4.93 8.28
N VAL A 146 4.15 6.25 8.35
CA VAL A 146 3.56 7.02 9.45
C VAL A 146 2.22 7.63 9.08
N GLY A 147 1.93 7.72 7.78
CA GLY A 147 0.65 8.17 7.26
C GLY A 147 0.26 7.44 5.98
N VAL A 148 -1.05 7.24 5.86
CA VAL A 148 -1.70 6.51 4.76
C VAL A 148 -2.14 7.41 3.62
N THR A 149 -1.80 8.69 3.73
CA THR A 149 -1.95 9.74 2.73
C THR A 149 -0.60 10.45 2.61
N PRO A 150 -0.39 11.31 1.60
CA PRO A 150 0.76 12.21 1.56
C PRO A 150 0.98 12.95 2.89
N CYS A 151 2.23 13.25 3.23
CA CYS A 151 2.55 14.04 4.40
C CYS A 151 1.92 15.43 4.28
N GLN A 152 1.36 15.93 5.39
CA GLN A 152 0.95 17.32 5.49
C GLN A 152 2.22 18.15 5.71
N VAL A 153 2.43 19.13 4.81
CA VAL A 153 3.53 20.11 4.86
C VAL A 153 3.14 21.31 5.71
#